data_AF-A0A0X8JIL8-F1
#
_entry.id   AF-A0A0X8JIL8-F1
#
_cell.length_a   1.000
_cell.length_b   1.000
_cell.length_c   1.000
_cell.angle_alpha   90.00
_cell.angle_beta   90.00
_cell.angle_gamma   90.00
#
_symmetry.space_group_name_H-M   'P 1'
#
loop_
_entity.id
_entity.type
_entity.pdbx_description
1 polymer ?
#
loop_
_entity_poly.entity_id
_entity_poly.type
_entity_poly.pdbx_seq_one_letter_code
_entity_poly.pdbx_strand_id
1 'polypeptide(L)'
;MSTGCGDIAKLLEAAHALVVYRDTIDKWLNGTEVEDVILGGVSVPTLRKLVATIDERHSRIAEQVVEQAGARFTVLAERMQAKVDEAAALLDQVKSVTVTATTLAPGAEASAGYDPATGRITLGLPRGNTGGTGEAGPAGSALIGYLDAGEPGRAVIQYIDAGEPSAPEGGE
;
A
#
# COMPACT_ATOMS: atom_id res chain seq x y z
N MET A 1 -30.56 88.40 37.70
CA MET A 1 -29.29 87.69 37.48
C MET A 1 -28.62 88.37 36.29
N SER A 2 -27.53 89.11 36.53
CA SER A 2 -26.76 89.73 35.45
C SER A 2 -26.10 88.60 34.66
N THR A 3 -26.59 88.31 33.46
CA THR A 3 -25.85 87.53 32.47
C THR A 3 -24.69 88.40 32.00
N GLY A 4 -23.61 88.38 32.78
CA GLY A 4 -22.38 89.09 32.48
C GLY A 4 -21.74 88.52 31.22
N CYS A 5 -21.02 89.36 30.48
CA CYS A 5 -20.31 89.01 29.25
C CYS A 5 -19.44 87.73 29.36
N GLY A 6 -18.99 87.37 30.56
CA GLY A 6 -18.22 86.14 30.83
C GLY A 6 -19.00 84.82 30.69
N ASP A 7 -20.32 84.80 30.94
CA ASP A 7 -21.13 83.58 30.75
C ASP A 7 -21.40 83.32 29.27
N ILE A 8 -21.53 84.39 28.48
CA ILE A 8 -21.67 84.32 27.02
C ILE A 8 -20.36 83.80 26.39
N ALA A 9 -19.20 84.22 26.88
CA ALA A 9 -17.91 83.73 26.38
C ALA A 9 -17.73 82.22 26.59
N LYS A 10 -18.09 81.69 27.76
CA LYS A 10 -18.04 80.25 28.05
C LYS A 10 -19.00 79.43 27.18
N LEU A 11 -20.19 79.97 26.92
CA LEU A 11 -21.16 79.35 26.01
C LEU A 11 -20.63 79.30 24.57
N LEU A 12 -19.96 80.37 24.13
CA LEU A 12 -19.35 80.41 22.79
C LEU A 12 -18.20 79.41 22.66
N GLU A 13 -17.36 79.28 23.69
CA GLU A 13 -16.26 78.32 23.76
C GLU A 13 -16.77 76.87 23.74
N ALA A 14 -17.81 76.57 24.53
CA ALA A 14 -18.45 75.25 24.55
C ALA A 14 -19.12 74.92 23.20
N ALA A 15 -19.78 75.89 22.56
CA ALA A 15 -20.36 75.71 21.23
C ALA A 15 -19.27 75.45 20.17
N HIS A 16 -18.14 76.14 20.24
CA HIS A 16 -17.00 75.91 19.34
C HIS A 16 -16.40 74.51 19.55
N ALA A 17 -16.24 74.06 20.79
CA ALA A 17 -15.77 72.70 21.10
C ALA A 17 -16.69 71.62 20.52
N LEU A 18 -18.02 71.80 20.58
CA LEU A 18 -18.98 70.89 19.97
C LEU A 18 -18.88 70.84 18.43
N VAL A 19 -18.68 71.99 17.79
CA VAL A 19 -18.49 72.05 16.33
C VAL A 19 -17.20 71.37 15.92
N VAL A 20 -16.08 71.64 16.61
CA VAL A 20 -14.80 70.97 16.36
C VAL A 20 -14.92 69.45 16.55
N TYR A 21 -15.64 69.00 17.58
CA TYR A 21 -15.88 67.59 17.81
C TYR A 21 -16.72 66.95 16.70
N ARG A 22 -17.74 67.66 16.19
CA ARG A 22 -18.54 67.22 15.04
C ARG A 22 -17.70 67.04 13.78
N ASP A 23 -16.87 68.02 13.44
CA ASP A 23 -16.01 67.96 12.23
C ASP A 23 -14.95 66.86 12.38
N THR A 24 -14.44 66.65 13.59
CA THR A 24 -13.49 65.56 13.88
C THR A 24 -14.15 64.19 13.75
N ILE A 25 -15.40 64.04 14.20
CA ILE A 25 -16.18 62.81 13.99
C ILE A 25 -16.46 62.58 12.51
N ASP A 26 -16.87 63.63 11.78
CA ASP A 26 -17.12 63.51 10.34
C ASP A 26 -15.85 63.07 9.59
N LYS A 27 -14.70 63.66 9.95
CA LYS A 27 -13.41 63.26 9.41
C LYS A 27 -13.01 61.83 9.83
N TRP A 28 -13.32 61.40 11.04
CA TRP A 28 -13.08 60.02 11.48
C TRP A 28 -13.87 59.01 10.63
N LEU A 29 -15.14 59.32 10.36
CA LEU A 29 -16.06 58.47 9.59
C LEU A 29 -15.76 58.48 8.09
N ASN A 30 -15.53 59.67 7.53
CA ASN A 30 -15.54 59.93 6.09
C ASN A 30 -14.17 60.35 5.51
N GLY A 31 -13.13 60.40 6.35
CA GLY A 31 -11.77 60.77 5.94
C GLY A 31 -11.08 59.75 5.04
N THR A 32 -9.82 60.03 4.72
CA THR A 32 -9.03 59.24 3.77
C THR A 32 -8.31 58.04 4.39
N GLU A 33 -7.72 57.17 3.58
CA GLU A 33 -7.04 55.92 4.00
C GLU A 33 -5.69 56.12 4.71
N VAL A 34 -5.17 57.33 4.77
CA VAL A 34 -3.84 57.62 5.33
C VAL A 34 -3.88 58.46 6.60
N GLU A 35 -5.03 59.08 6.88
CA GLU A 35 -5.17 60.05 7.96
C GLU A 35 -5.45 59.40 9.31
N ASP A 36 -4.95 60.06 10.36
CA ASP A 36 -5.36 59.86 11.74
C ASP A 36 -6.02 61.15 12.25
N VAL A 37 -6.94 61.02 13.20
CA VAL A 37 -7.68 62.11 13.84
C VAL A 37 -7.56 62.00 15.36
N ILE A 38 -7.68 63.12 16.06
CA ILE A 38 -7.61 63.14 17.52
C ILE A 38 -9.03 63.09 18.11
N LEU A 39 -9.47 61.92 18.59
CA LEU A 39 -10.74 61.77 19.31
C LEU A 39 -10.46 61.71 20.82
N GLY A 40 -11.00 62.67 21.58
CA GLY A 40 -10.83 62.71 23.03
C GLY A 40 -9.37 62.77 23.51
N GLY A 41 -8.48 63.37 22.70
CA GLY A 41 -7.04 63.45 22.98
C GLY A 41 -6.22 62.24 22.52
N VAL A 42 -6.85 61.22 21.95
CA VAL A 42 -6.18 60.01 21.43
C VAL A 42 -6.14 60.06 19.90
N SER A 43 -4.97 59.77 19.33
CA SER A 43 -4.83 59.59 17.89
C SER A 43 -5.43 58.26 17.47
N VAL A 44 -6.41 58.31 16.59
CA VAL A 44 -7.11 57.16 16.04
C VAL A 44 -7.15 57.24 14.52
N PRO A 45 -6.95 56.12 13.81
CA PRO A 45 -7.11 56.08 12.36
C PRO A 45 -8.55 56.34 11.94
N THR A 46 -8.73 56.89 10.76
CA THR A 46 -10.05 56.95 10.11
C THR A 46 -10.61 55.55 9.87
N LEU A 47 -11.93 55.43 9.75
CA LEU A 47 -12.56 54.15 9.41
C LEU A 47 -12.03 53.57 8.09
N ARG A 48 -11.78 54.42 7.10
CA ARG A 48 -11.27 53.99 5.79
C ARG A 48 -9.85 53.40 5.90
N LYS A 49 -8.97 54.03 6.69
CA LYS A 49 -7.61 53.52 6.98
C LYS A 49 -7.65 52.18 7.72
N LEU A 50 -8.56 52.03 8.68
CA LEU A 50 -8.77 50.76 9.39
C LEU A 50 -9.18 49.64 8.43
N VAL A 51 -10.16 49.89 7.56
CA VAL A 51 -10.63 48.91 6.57
C VAL A 51 -9.50 48.52 5.61
N ALA A 52 -8.76 49.48 5.07
CA ALA A 52 -7.61 49.19 4.20
C ALA A 52 -6.54 48.34 4.91
N THR A 53 -6.27 48.62 6.19
CA THR A 53 -5.32 47.84 7.00
C THR A 53 -5.81 46.42 7.27
N ILE A 54 -7.12 46.24 7.48
CA ILE A 54 -7.73 44.92 7.66
C ILE A 54 -7.65 44.12 6.35
N ASP A 55 -7.94 44.74 5.22
CA ASP A 55 -7.89 44.10 3.90
C ASP A 55 -6.48 43.61 3.57
N GLU A 56 -5.47 44.47 3.75
CA GLU A 56 -4.06 44.12 3.61
C GLU A 56 -3.63 42.99 4.55
N ARG A 57 -4.15 42.97 5.78
CA ARG A 57 -3.89 41.87 6.73
C ARG A 57 -4.52 40.57 6.24
N HIS A 58 -5.75 40.60 5.73
CA HIS A 58 -6.43 39.42 5.21
C HIS A 58 -5.73 38.87 3.96
N SER A 59 -5.27 39.74 3.06
CA SER A 59 -4.49 39.36 1.88
C SER A 59 -3.21 38.60 2.27
N ARG A 60 -2.43 39.16 3.20
CA ARG A 60 -1.20 38.49 3.70
C ARG A 60 -1.47 37.16 4.39
N ILE A 61 -2.54 37.07 5.17
CA ILE A 61 -2.92 35.79 5.81
C ILE A 61 -3.29 34.76 4.73
N ALA A 62 -4.01 35.16 3.68
CA ALA A 62 -4.36 34.26 2.59
C ALA A 62 -3.12 33.72 1.86
N GLU A 63 -2.16 34.59 1.54
CA GLU A 63 -0.88 34.18 0.94
C GLU A 63 -0.12 33.19 1.83
N GLN A 64 0.00 33.48 3.13
CA GLN A 64 0.66 32.59 4.08
C GLN A 64 -0.01 31.22 4.19
N VAL A 65 -1.34 31.17 4.15
CA VAL A 65 -2.09 29.90 4.19
C VAL A 65 -1.83 29.07 2.93
N VAL A 66 -1.80 29.71 1.75
CA VAL A 66 -1.50 29.03 0.49
C VAL A 66 -0.06 28.51 0.46
N GLU A 67 0.91 29.32 0.90
CA GLU A 67 2.32 28.91 0.98
C GLU A 67 2.52 27.73 1.93
N GLN A 68 1.95 27.80 3.14
CA GLN A 68 2.01 26.70 4.11
C GLN A 68 1.32 25.44 3.60
N ALA A 69 0.18 25.58 2.91
CA ALA A 69 -0.49 24.45 2.29
C ALA A 69 0.41 23.80 1.22
N GLY A 70 1.01 24.60 0.33
CA GLY A 70 1.94 24.13 -0.69
C GLY A 70 3.12 23.35 -0.10
N ALA A 71 3.78 23.91 0.93
CA ALA A 71 4.88 23.24 1.62
C ALA A 71 4.46 21.90 2.25
N ARG A 72 3.27 21.84 2.85
CA ARG A 72 2.74 20.59 3.41
C ARG A 72 2.42 19.55 2.32
N PHE A 73 1.91 19.99 1.18
CA PHE A 73 1.66 19.10 0.04
C PHE A 73 2.96 18.53 -0.52
N THR A 74 4.03 19.31 -0.63
CA THR A 74 5.33 18.81 -1.09
C THR A 74 5.87 17.72 -0.16
N VAL A 75 5.86 17.95 1.15
CA VAL A 75 6.30 16.94 2.14
C VAL A 75 5.42 15.68 2.09
N LEU A 76 4.11 15.84 1.88
CA LEU A 76 3.20 14.71 1.75
C LEU A 76 3.49 13.90 0.48
N ALA A 77 3.74 14.56 -0.65
CA ALA A 77 4.08 13.92 -1.91
C ALA A 77 5.39 13.12 -1.80
N GLU A 78 6.42 13.69 -1.17
CA GLU A 78 7.68 13.00 -0.91
C GLU A 78 7.48 11.75 -0.02
N ARG A 79 6.66 11.86 1.03
CA ARG A 79 6.32 10.71 1.89
C ARG A 79 5.54 9.63 1.15
N MET A 80 4.59 10.02 0.30
CA MET A 80 3.85 9.08 -0.54
C MET A 80 4.79 8.35 -1.50
N GLN A 81 5.70 9.09 -2.16
CA GLN A 81 6.67 8.49 -3.06
C GLN A 81 7.57 7.48 -2.32
N ALA A 82 8.09 7.85 -1.15
CA ALA A 82 8.89 6.93 -0.34
C ALA A 82 8.13 5.64 0.05
N LYS A 83 6.82 5.74 0.32
CA LYS A 83 5.97 4.58 0.59
C LYS A 83 5.67 3.73 -0.64
N VAL A 84 5.55 4.36 -1.81
CA VAL A 84 5.44 3.65 -3.09
C VAL A 84 6.72 2.87 -3.37
N ASP A 85 7.89 3.48 -3.16
CA ASP A 85 9.18 2.83 -3.36
C ASP A 85 9.40 1.65 -2.39
N GLU A 86 9.03 1.81 -1.11
CA GLU A 86 9.03 0.74 -0.11
C GLU A 86 8.11 -0.44 -0.52
N ALA A 87 6.90 -0.12 -1.00
CA ALA A 87 5.95 -1.13 -1.46
C ALA A 87 6.44 -1.87 -2.72
N ALA A 88 7.09 -1.16 -3.65
CA ALA A 88 7.69 -1.76 -4.84
C ALA A 88 8.81 -2.75 -4.47
N ALA A 89 9.69 -2.37 -3.53
CA ALA A 89 10.76 -3.23 -3.05
C ALA A 89 10.23 -4.51 -2.39
N LEU A 90 9.18 -4.39 -1.56
CA LEU A 90 8.53 -5.55 -0.95
C LEU A 90 7.86 -6.45 -2.01
N LEU A 91 7.24 -5.85 -3.03
CA LEU A 91 6.61 -6.61 -4.11
C LEU A 91 7.64 -7.41 -4.91
N ASP A 92 8.81 -6.83 -5.20
CA ASP A 92 9.89 -7.53 -5.89
C ASP A 92 10.45 -8.67 -5.05
N GLN A 93 10.57 -8.48 -3.73
CA GLN A 93 10.94 -9.57 -2.81
C GLN A 93 9.94 -10.73 -2.87
N VAL A 94 8.63 -10.46 -2.84
CA VAL A 94 7.60 -11.50 -2.91
C VAL A 94 7.59 -12.19 -4.28
N LYS A 95 7.72 -11.44 -5.38
CA LYS A 95 7.78 -12.01 -6.74
C LYS A 95 9.02 -12.87 -6.97
N SER A 96 10.11 -12.61 -6.25
CA SER A 96 11.34 -13.41 -6.31
C SER A 96 11.24 -14.76 -5.59
N VAL A 97 10.14 -15.03 -4.88
CA VAL A 97 9.97 -16.30 -4.17
C VAL A 97 9.94 -17.46 -5.16
N THR A 98 10.94 -18.33 -5.05
CA THR A 98 11.13 -19.48 -5.94
C THR A 98 11.08 -20.77 -5.12
N VAL A 99 10.39 -21.79 -5.64
CA VAL A 99 10.31 -23.09 -4.99
C VAL A 99 11.17 -24.09 -5.75
N THR A 100 11.98 -24.85 -5.03
CA THR A 100 12.73 -25.98 -5.60
C THR A 100 12.39 -27.24 -4.79
N ALA A 101 11.94 -28.28 -5.48
CA ALA A 101 11.72 -29.59 -4.88
C ALA A 101 12.82 -30.56 -5.32
N THR A 102 13.28 -31.38 -4.38
CA THR A 102 14.27 -32.45 -4.60
C THR A 102 13.70 -33.77 -4.10
N THR A 103 13.88 -34.83 -4.88
CA THR A 103 13.47 -36.18 -4.47
C THR A 103 14.55 -36.79 -3.59
N LEU A 104 14.16 -37.24 -2.40
CA LEU A 104 15.02 -37.92 -1.44
C LEU A 104 14.88 -39.45 -1.57
N ALA A 105 15.82 -40.18 -0.97
CA ALA A 105 15.77 -41.64 -0.91
C ALA A 105 14.51 -42.14 -0.16
N PRO A 106 14.04 -43.37 -0.44
CA PRO A 106 12.96 -43.98 0.32
C PRO A 106 13.28 -44.07 1.82
N GLY A 107 12.32 -43.74 2.67
CA GLY A 107 12.48 -43.73 4.13
C GLY A 107 13.25 -42.55 4.71
N ALA A 108 13.75 -41.62 3.89
CA ALA A 108 14.29 -40.34 4.37
C ALA A 108 13.17 -39.46 4.95
N GLU A 109 13.48 -38.59 5.90
CA GLU A 109 12.51 -37.62 6.43
C GLU A 109 12.24 -36.50 5.42
N ALA A 110 10.98 -36.08 5.33
CA ALA A 110 10.62 -34.90 4.56
C ALA A 110 11.21 -33.64 5.19
N SER A 111 11.67 -32.71 4.38
CA SER A 111 12.25 -31.45 4.85
C SER A 111 11.73 -30.25 4.07
N ALA A 112 11.66 -29.11 4.75
CA ALA A 112 11.33 -27.82 4.16
C ALA A 112 12.25 -26.75 4.75
N GLY A 113 12.72 -25.84 3.90
CA GLY A 113 13.54 -24.70 4.29
C GLY A 113 13.13 -23.45 3.55
N TYR A 114 13.25 -22.30 4.21
CA TYR A 114 13.07 -20.99 3.60
C TYR A 114 14.34 -20.16 3.79
N ASP A 115 14.91 -19.69 2.68
CA ASP A 115 16.01 -18.72 2.68
C ASP A 115 15.43 -17.30 2.54
N PRO A 116 15.43 -16.49 3.62
CA PRO A 116 14.90 -15.13 3.57
C PRO A 116 15.77 -14.16 2.74
N ALA A 117 17.04 -14.48 2.49
CA ALA A 117 17.94 -13.64 1.70
C ALA A 117 17.66 -13.76 0.20
N THR A 118 17.22 -14.94 -0.26
CA THR A 118 16.94 -15.19 -1.69
C THR A 118 15.47 -15.46 -1.99
N GLY A 119 14.60 -15.46 -0.98
CA GLY A 119 13.19 -15.84 -1.12
C GLY A 119 12.97 -17.29 -1.53
N ARG A 120 13.97 -18.18 -1.43
CA ARG A 120 13.89 -19.53 -1.99
C ARG A 120 13.33 -20.51 -0.96
N ILE A 121 12.31 -21.26 -1.37
CA ILE A 121 11.75 -22.38 -0.61
C ILE A 121 12.35 -23.68 -1.18
N THR A 122 12.98 -24.49 -0.33
CA THR A 122 13.51 -25.81 -0.69
C THR A 122 12.70 -26.91 -0.02
N LEU A 123 12.24 -27.88 -0.80
CA LEU A 123 11.47 -29.04 -0.35
C LEU A 123 12.26 -30.32 -0.62
N GLY A 124 12.48 -31.14 0.40
CA GLY A 124 12.99 -32.49 0.29
C GLY A 124 11.85 -33.50 0.42
N LEU A 125 11.49 -34.16 -0.69
CA LEU A 125 10.35 -35.06 -0.78
C LEU A 125 10.83 -36.52 -0.86
N PRO A 126 10.57 -37.35 0.17
CA PRO A 126 10.95 -38.77 0.16
C PRO A 126 10.24 -39.54 -0.95
N ARG A 127 10.97 -40.41 -1.65
CA ARG A 127 10.36 -41.35 -2.60
C ARG A 127 9.59 -42.43 -1.84
N GLY A 128 8.48 -42.91 -2.41
CA GLY A 128 7.78 -44.07 -1.87
C GLY A 128 8.66 -45.33 -1.87
N ASN A 129 8.36 -46.26 -0.97
CA ASN A 129 9.00 -47.58 -0.99
C ASN A 129 8.61 -48.33 -2.26
N THR A 130 9.53 -49.12 -2.80
CA THR A 130 9.22 -50.05 -3.90
C THR A 130 8.17 -51.04 -3.42
N GLY A 131 7.14 -51.28 -4.25
CA GLY A 131 6.11 -52.27 -3.98
C GLY A 131 6.68 -53.69 -3.89
N GLY A 132 5.93 -54.60 -3.28
CA GLY A 132 6.29 -56.01 -3.25
C GLY A 132 6.39 -56.58 -4.66
N THR A 133 7.28 -57.56 -4.86
CA THR A 133 7.31 -58.38 -6.07
C THR A 133 5.96 -59.10 -6.21
N GLY A 134 5.36 -59.07 -7.40
CA GLY A 134 4.13 -59.83 -7.68
C GLY A 134 4.31 -61.33 -7.45
N GLU A 135 3.21 -62.06 -7.29
CA GLU A 135 3.25 -63.51 -7.18
C GLU A 135 3.96 -64.12 -8.39
N ALA A 136 4.76 -65.16 -8.14
CA ALA A 136 5.36 -65.92 -9.23
C ALA A 136 4.23 -66.50 -10.09
N GLY A 137 4.32 -66.32 -11.40
CA GLY A 137 3.38 -66.95 -12.33
C GLY A 137 3.34 -68.47 -12.14
N PRO A 138 2.22 -69.13 -12.46
CA PRO A 138 2.09 -70.57 -12.33
C PRO A 138 3.22 -71.29 -13.06
N ALA A 139 3.80 -72.30 -12.41
CA ALA A 139 4.83 -73.13 -13.02
C ALA A 139 4.24 -73.86 -14.23
N GLY A 140 4.75 -73.57 -15.43
CA GLY A 140 4.36 -74.28 -16.63
C GLY A 140 4.71 -75.76 -16.49
N SER A 141 3.71 -76.64 -16.49
CA SER A 141 3.91 -78.08 -16.56
C SER A 141 4.10 -78.48 -18.03
N ALA A 142 5.33 -78.75 -18.45
CA ALA A 142 5.57 -79.41 -19.73
C ALA A 142 5.14 -80.89 -19.60
N LEU A 143 4.07 -81.29 -20.30
CA LEU A 143 3.73 -82.70 -20.47
C LEU A 143 4.70 -83.27 -21.51
N ILE A 144 5.68 -84.07 -21.07
CA ILE A 144 6.56 -84.80 -21.98
C ILE A 144 5.86 -86.09 -22.38
N GLY A 145 5.24 -86.09 -23.56
CA GLY A 145 4.70 -87.29 -24.20
C GLY A 145 5.78 -88.04 -24.96
N TYR A 146 5.87 -89.35 -24.77
CA TYR A 146 6.72 -90.22 -25.59
C TYR A 146 5.82 -91.03 -26.53
N LEU A 147 5.95 -90.80 -27.84
CA LEU A 147 5.38 -91.67 -28.88
C LEU A 147 6.42 -92.74 -29.21
N ASP A 148 6.25 -93.95 -28.68
CA ASP A 148 7.03 -95.11 -29.09
C ASP A 148 6.39 -95.72 -30.35
N ALA A 149 7.13 -95.71 -31.47
CA ALA A 149 6.67 -96.28 -32.73
C ALA A 149 6.80 -97.82 -32.80
N GLY A 150 7.22 -98.48 -31.71
CA GLY A 150 7.08 -99.92 -31.54
C GLY A 150 8.06 -100.80 -32.32
N GLU A 151 9.07 -100.23 -33.00
CA GLU A 151 10.15 -100.99 -33.65
C GLU A 151 11.54 -100.47 -33.26
N PRO A 152 12.50 -101.36 -32.95
CA PRO A 152 13.84 -100.97 -32.52
C PRO A 152 14.64 -100.35 -33.67
N GLY A 153 14.97 -99.05 -33.55
CA GLY A 153 15.95 -98.39 -34.42
C GLY A 153 15.52 -97.06 -35.06
N ARG A 154 14.38 -96.47 -34.71
CA ARG A 154 14.02 -95.11 -35.17
C ARG A 154 13.92 -94.08 -34.05
N ALA A 155 14.18 -92.84 -34.45
CA ALA A 155 14.33 -91.68 -33.57
C ALA A 155 13.11 -91.47 -32.67
N VAL A 156 13.36 -91.34 -31.37
CA VAL A 156 12.37 -90.86 -30.40
C VAL A 156 12.15 -89.37 -30.68
N ILE A 157 10.95 -89.00 -31.12
CA ILE A 157 10.60 -87.58 -31.25
C ILE A 157 10.12 -87.11 -29.88
N GLN A 158 10.95 -86.31 -29.21
CA GLN A 158 10.54 -85.57 -28.02
C GLN A 158 9.81 -84.30 -28.49
N TYR A 159 8.51 -84.22 -28.23
CA TYR A 159 7.77 -82.98 -28.41
C TYR A 159 7.42 -82.41 -27.03
N ILE A 160 7.66 -81.11 -26.90
CA ILE A 160 7.19 -80.33 -25.75
C ILE A 160 5.87 -79.75 -26.21
N ASP A 161 4.75 -80.26 -25.67
CA ASP A 161 3.49 -79.53 -25.79
C ASP A 161 3.59 -78.32 -24.87
N ALA A 162 3.72 -77.13 -25.46
CA ALA A 162 3.87 -75.89 -24.71
C ALA A 162 2.57 -75.48 -24.00
N GLY A 163 1.47 -76.22 -24.18
CA GLY A 163 0.13 -75.79 -23.78
C GLY A 163 -0.31 -74.59 -24.62
N GLU A 164 -1.60 -74.52 -24.93
CA GLU A 164 -2.12 -73.33 -25.61
C GLU A 164 -1.87 -72.09 -24.74
N PRO A 165 -1.40 -70.96 -25.32
CA PRO A 165 -1.24 -69.73 -24.58
C PRO A 165 -2.59 -69.35 -23.99
N SER A 166 -2.70 -69.38 -22.67
CA SER A 166 -3.88 -68.89 -21.98
C SER A 166 -4.00 -67.40 -22.26
N ALA A 167 -5.03 -67.01 -23.01
CA ALA A 167 -5.43 -65.62 -23.14
C ALA A 167 -6.29 -65.21 -21.92
N PRO A 168 -6.59 -63.91 -21.74
CA PRO A 168 -6.06 -62.99 -20.73
C PRO A 168 -7.05 -62.72 -19.56
N GLU A 169 -6.65 -61.99 -18.52
CA GLU A 169 -7.60 -61.23 -17.69
C GLU A 169 -7.22 -59.76 -17.65
N GLY A 170 -8.18 -58.91 -18.06
CA GLY A 170 -8.08 -57.46 -17.93
C GLY A 170 -8.16 -57.03 -16.46
N GLY A 171 -7.52 -55.91 -16.15
CA GLY A 171 -7.64 -55.25 -14.85
C GLY A 171 -7.64 -53.74 -15.07
N GLU A 172 -8.67 -53.09 -14.54
CA GLU A 172 -9.00 -51.65 -14.57
C GLU A 172 -7.93 -50.74 -13.96
#